data_AF-A0A6B1EZ65-F1
#
_entry.id   AF-A0A6B1EZ65-F1
#
_cell.length_a   1.000
_cell.length_b   1.000
_cell.length_c   1.000
_cell.angle_alpha   90.00
_cell.angle_beta   90.00
_cell.angle_gamma   90.00
#
_symmetry.space_group_name_H-M   'P 1'
#
loop_
_entity.id
_entity.type
_entity.pdbx_description
1 polymer ?
#
loop_
_entity_poly.entity_id
_entity_poly.type
_entity_poly.pdbx_seq_one_letter_code
_entity_poly.pdbx_strand_id
1 'polypeptide(L)'
;MPKFSSIKDCWTNWILKQKGEVRWHRHIDNDPLVHGLVTDDVDVSEAVACPIPAGGATFHHCRTLHYSAPNSTAAARRAYILVFSGPPKKLDKPAHRPWQTEEQEALAELESLAAERS
;
A
#
# COMPACT_ATOMS: atom_id res chain seq x y z
N MET A 1 22.27 -5.81 -25.41
CA MET A 1 21.59 -5.24 -24.22
C MET A 1 20.11 -5.18 -24.52
N PRO A 2 19.21 -5.84 -23.78
CA PRO A 2 17.79 -5.73 -24.08
C PRO A 2 17.32 -4.32 -23.73
N LYS A 3 16.79 -3.61 -24.73
CA LYS A 3 16.08 -2.34 -24.54
C LYS A 3 14.77 -2.67 -23.84
N PHE A 4 14.59 -2.21 -22.61
CA PHE A 4 13.30 -2.22 -21.93
C PHE A 4 12.34 -1.30 -22.72
N SER A 5 11.55 -1.85 -23.63
CA SER A 5 10.72 -1.08 -24.57
C SER A 5 9.26 -0.92 -24.10
N SER A 6 8.89 -1.40 -22.92
CA SER A 6 7.51 -1.38 -22.48
C SER A 6 7.38 -1.32 -20.95
N ILE A 7 6.59 -0.36 -20.49
CA ILE A 7 6.12 -0.11 -19.11
C ILE A 7 5.49 -1.35 -18.43
N LYS A 8 5.20 -2.41 -19.19
CA LYS A 8 4.38 -3.56 -18.77
C LYS A 8 5.15 -4.66 -18.02
N ASP A 9 6.48 -4.63 -18.03
CA ASP A 9 7.33 -5.67 -17.40
C ASP A 9 8.01 -5.19 -16.11
N CYS A 10 7.73 -3.97 -15.68
CA CYS A 10 8.42 -3.35 -14.55
C CYS A 10 7.67 -3.50 -13.23
N TRP A 11 8.47 -3.50 -12.16
CA TRP A 11 8.05 -3.06 -10.83
C TRP A 11 7.61 -1.60 -10.93
N THR A 12 6.48 -1.34 -11.57
CA THR A 12 5.99 0.03 -11.69
C THR A 12 5.36 0.38 -10.37
N ASN A 13 6.20 0.78 -9.41
CA ASN A 13 5.77 1.65 -8.35
C ASN A 13 5.47 2.99 -9.02
N TRP A 14 4.19 3.33 -9.05
CA TRP A 14 3.74 4.66 -9.42
C TRP A 14 3.92 5.55 -8.21
N ILE A 15 5.04 6.25 -8.13
CA ILE A 15 5.31 7.17 -7.04
C ILE A 15 4.58 8.47 -7.37
N LEU A 16 3.63 8.84 -6.51
CA LEU A 16 2.96 10.13 -6.58
C LEU A 16 3.59 11.07 -5.56
N LYS A 17 3.84 12.30 -6.01
CA LYS A 17 4.36 13.37 -5.15
C LYS A 17 3.32 13.67 -4.07
N GLN A 18 3.69 13.51 -2.80
CA GLN A 18 2.85 13.99 -1.70
C GLN A 18 3.58 15.03 -0.86
N LYS A 19 2.91 16.16 -0.68
CA LYS A 19 3.09 17.09 0.44
C LYS A 19 1.74 17.12 1.16
N GLY A 20 1.63 16.57 2.38
CA GLY A 20 0.40 16.68 3.16
C GLY A 20 0.08 15.54 4.13
N GLU A 21 -1.18 15.52 4.54
CA GLU A 21 -1.78 14.52 5.41
C GLU A 21 -2.06 13.20 4.68
N VAL A 22 -2.30 12.14 5.45
CA VAL A 22 -2.73 10.84 4.93
C VAL A 22 -4.08 11.01 4.23
N ARG A 23 -4.20 10.51 3.00
CA ARG A 23 -5.45 10.58 2.22
C ARG A 23 -6.53 9.68 2.80
N TRP A 24 -7.77 9.90 2.38
CA TRP A 24 -8.87 9.00 2.71
C TRP A 24 -8.61 7.60 2.14
N HIS A 25 -8.77 6.56 2.95
CA HIS A 25 -8.63 5.16 2.54
C HIS A 25 -9.88 4.36 2.92
N ARG A 26 -10.06 3.23 2.24
CA ARG A 26 -11.04 2.20 2.54
C ARG A 26 -10.41 0.83 2.39
N HIS A 27 -11.00 -0.18 2.98
CA HIS A 27 -10.61 -1.57 2.74
C HIS A 27 -10.85 -1.97 1.27
N ILE A 28 -9.99 -2.85 0.75
CA ILE A 28 -10.23 -3.51 -0.54
C ILE A 28 -11.59 -4.20 -0.48
N ASP A 29 -12.38 -4.05 -1.56
CA ASP A 29 -13.75 -4.56 -1.66
C ASP A 29 -14.73 -4.09 -0.56
N ASN A 30 -14.33 -3.07 0.22
CA ASN A 30 -15.04 -2.59 1.41
C ASN A 30 -15.24 -3.68 2.47
N ASP A 31 -14.32 -4.65 2.54
CA ASP A 31 -14.32 -5.70 3.54
C ASP A 31 -13.30 -5.38 4.64
N PRO A 32 -13.74 -5.03 5.87
CA PRO A 32 -12.82 -4.68 6.97
C PRO A 32 -11.94 -5.85 7.42
N LEU A 33 -12.23 -7.09 7.03
CA LEU A 33 -11.36 -8.25 7.28
C LEU A 33 -10.21 -8.35 6.25
N VAL A 34 -10.26 -7.60 5.15
CA VAL A 34 -9.16 -7.49 4.20
C VAL A 34 -8.21 -6.37 4.66
N HIS A 35 -7.03 -6.74 5.16
CA HIS A 35 -6.02 -5.81 5.66
C HIS A 35 -5.58 -4.74 4.63
N GLY A 36 -5.64 -5.06 3.34
CA GLY A 36 -5.25 -4.14 2.28
C GLY A 36 -6.18 -2.93 2.19
N LEU A 37 -5.59 -1.74 2.09
CA LEU A 37 -6.30 -0.47 1.92
C LEU A 37 -6.08 0.11 0.53
N VAL A 38 -7.08 0.83 0.03
CA VAL A 38 -7.04 1.57 -1.23
C VAL A 38 -7.53 3.00 -1.04
N THR A 39 -7.11 3.89 -1.92
CA THR A 39 -7.59 5.27 -1.99
C THR A 39 -7.96 5.61 -3.42
N ASP A 40 -9.08 6.32 -3.57
CA ASP A 40 -9.53 6.88 -4.85
C ASP A 40 -9.15 8.38 -4.96
N ASP A 41 -8.56 8.97 -3.90
CA ASP A 41 -8.08 10.37 -3.85
C ASP A 41 -6.68 10.49 -4.47
N VAL A 42 -6.61 10.26 -5.77
CA VAL A 42 -5.36 10.25 -6.55
C VAL A 42 -5.55 10.84 -7.95
N ASP A 43 -4.65 11.75 -8.34
CA ASP A 43 -4.47 12.13 -9.75
C ASP A 43 -3.44 11.20 -10.40
N VAL A 44 -3.93 10.22 -11.17
CA VAL A 44 -3.08 9.24 -11.84
C VAL A 44 -2.21 9.85 -12.95
N SER A 45 -2.50 11.08 -13.41
CA SER A 45 -1.66 11.75 -14.41
C SER A 45 -0.33 12.23 -13.83
N GLU A 46 -0.25 12.41 -12.51
CA GLU A 46 0.99 12.75 -11.80
C GLU A 46 1.86 11.53 -11.45
N ALA A 47 1.38 10.33 -11.79
CA ALA A 47 2.02 9.09 -11.44
C ALA A 47 3.32 8.90 -12.22
N VAL A 48 4.43 8.60 -11.52
CA VAL A 48 5.72 8.32 -12.15
C VAL A 48 6.05 6.83 -12.06
N ALA A 49 6.23 6.19 -13.22
CA ALA A 49 6.70 4.82 -13.31
C ALA A 49 8.17 4.70 -12.84
N CYS A 50 8.45 3.77 -11.93
CA CYS A 50 9.81 3.50 -11.46
C CYS A 50 10.35 2.10 -11.83
N PRO A 51 10.74 1.85 -13.10
CA PRO A 51 11.47 0.65 -13.50
C PRO A 51 12.66 0.28 -12.61
N ILE A 52 12.72 -0.97 -12.14
CA ILE A 52 13.79 -1.45 -11.26
C ILE A 52 14.49 -2.65 -11.91
N PRO A 53 15.78 -2.58 -12.24
CA PRO A 53 16.55 -3.75 -12.68
C PRO A 53 16.76 -4.73 -11.52
N ALA A 54 17.14 -5.98 -11.83
CA ALA A 54 17.50 -6.95 -10.79
C ALA A 54 18.62 -6.40 -9.89
N GLY A 55 18.42 -6.45 -8.57
CA GLY A 55 19.33 -5.86 -7.58
C GLY A 55 19.17 -4.36 -7.35
N GLY A 56 18.33 -3.67 -8.13
CA GLY A 56 17.97 -2.27 -7.89
C GLY A 56 16.96 -2.13 -6.74
N ALA A 57 16.78 -0.90 -6.27
CA ALA A 57 15.85 -0.56 -5.20
C ALA A 57 15.16 0.79 -5.45
N THR A 58 13.97 0.95 -4.88
CA THR A 58 13.28 2.24 -4.75
C THR A 58 13.07 2.55 -3.28
N PHE A 59 13.18 3.83 -2.92
CA PHE A 59 12.88 4.32 -1.59
C PHE A 59 11.70 5.30 -1.69
N HIS A 60 10.74 5.17 -0.79
CA HIS A 60 9.62 6.09 -0.70
C HIS A 60 9.35 6.44 0.77
N HIS A 61 8.79 7.63 0.99
CA HIS A 61 8.38 8.07 2.32
C HIS A 61 7.11 7.30 2.74
N CYS A 62 6.85 7.15 4.05
CA CYS A 62 5.68 6.42 4.56
C CYS A 62 4.31 7.01 4.17
N ARG A 63 4.30 8.22 3.58
CA ARG A 63 3.10 8.90 3.06
C ARG A 63 3.07 9.01 1.54
N THR A 64 4.05 8.45 0.85
CA THR A 64 4.05 8.42 -0.61
C THR A 64 2.98 7.44 -1.08
N LEU A 65 1.98 7.93 -1.82
CA LEU A 65 1.06 7.03 -2.52
C LEU A 65 1.84 6.24 -3.56
N HIS A 66 1.61 4.94 -3.57
CA HIS A 66 2.25 4.01 -4.46
C HIS A 66 1.25 2.93 -4.88
N TYR A 67 1.39 2.48 -6.12
CA TYR A 67 0.58 1.43 -6.71
C TYR A 67 1.50 0.46 -7.46
N SER A 68 1.13 -0.83 -7.46
CA SER A 68 1.80 -1.89 -8.22
C SER A 68 0.80 -2.56 -9.15
N ALA A 69 1.06 -2.52 -10.45
CA ALA A 69 0.21 -3.19 -11.43
C ALA A 69 0.31 -4.73 -11.37
N PRO A 70 -0.73 -5.45 -11.82
CA PRO A 70 -0.68 -6.91 -11.99
C PRO A 70 0.54 -7.35 -12.81
N ASN A 71 1.10 -8.52 -12.47
CA ASN A 71 2.15 -9.12 -13.28
C ASN A 71 1.53 -9.75 -14.54
N SER A 72 1.76 -9.11 -15.69
CA SER A 72 1.26 -9.60 -16.99
C SER A 72 2.25 -10.51 -17.74
N THR A 73 3.37 -10.87 -17.11
CA THR A 73 4.42 -11.71 -17.69
C THR A 73 4.35 -13.13 -17.14
N ALA A 74 4.92 -14.10 -17.87
CA ALA A 74 5.06 -15.48 -17.40
C ALA A 74 6.14 -15.65 -16.31
N ALA A 75 6.99 -14.63 -16.09
CA ALA A 75 8.08 -14.69 -15.15
C ALA A 75 7.63 -14.25 -13.75
N ALA A 76 8.14 -14.92 -12.71
CA ALA A 76 7.89 -14.50 -11.33
C ALA A 76 8.59 -13.16 -11.02
N ARG A 77 7.85 -12.23 -10.42
CA ARG A 77 8.34 -10.92 -9.98
C ARG A 77 8.53 -10.93 -8.46
N ARG A 78 9.78 -10.87 -7.99
CA ARG A 78 10.15 -10.93 -6.56
C ARG A 78 10.75 -9.60 -6.11
N ALA A 79 10.49 -9.21 -4.87
CA ALA A 79 11.28 -8.20 -4.16
C ALA A 79 11.47 -8.59 -2.70
N TYR A 80 12.45 -7.94 -2.10
CA TYR A 80 12.73 -7.96 -0.69
C TYR A 80 12.49 -6.56 -0.12
N ILE A 81 11.58 -6.46 0.84
CA ILE A 81 11.13 -5.17 1.40
C ILE A 81 11.74 -5.00 2.78
N LEU A 82 12.41 -3.87 2.99
CA LEU A 82 12.92 -3.44 4.29
C LEU A 82 12.21 -2.15 4.68
N VAL A 83 11.60 -2.13 5.87
CA VAL A 83 10.92 -0.96 6.42
C VAL A 83 11.74 -0.41 7.57
N PHE A 84 12.03 0.89 7.52
CA PHE A 84 12.77 1.61 8.56
C PHE A 84 11.91 2.75 9.10
N SER A 85 11.84 2.89 10.41
CA SER A 85 11.13 3.98 11.08
C SER A 85 11.90 4.45 12.32
N GLY A 86 11.81 5.74 12.63
CA GLY A 86 12.26 6.25 13.93
C GLY A 86 11.33 5.82 15.06
N PRO A 87 11.67 6.16 16.32
CA PRO A 87 10.79 5.94 17.46
C PRO A 87 9.41 6.58 17.26
N PRO A 88 8.32 5.95 17.72
CA PRO A 88 6.99 6.52 17.59
C PRO A 88 6.88 7.80 18.41
N LYS A 89 6.17 8.79 17.85
CA LYS A 89 5.80 10.03 18.55
C LYS A 89 4.29 10.09 18.66
N LYS A 90 3.79 10.30 19.88
CA LYS A 90 2.35 10.53 20.11
C LYS A 90 1.95 11.89 19.50
N LEU A 91 0.85 11.90 18.76
CA LEU A 91 0.24 13.13 18.26
C LEU A 91 -0.69 13.71 19.33
N ASP A 92 -0.73 15.05 19.45
CA ASP A 92 -1.63 15.74 20.39
C ASP A 92 -3.10 15.47 20.01
N LYS A 93 -3.38 15.48 18.71
CA LYS A 93 -4.66 15.06 18.14
C LYS A 93 -4.45 13.80 17.29
N PRO A 94 -5.12 12.68 17.62
CA PRO A 94 -5.11 11.50 16.75
C PRO A 94 -5.57 11.83 15.33
N ALA A 95 -4.92 11.23 14.33
CA ALA A 95 -5.37 11.33 12.95
C ALA A 95 -6.71 10.60 12.79
N HIS A 96 -7.66 11.20 12.08
CA HIS A 96 -8.93 10.55 11.79
C HIS A 96 -8.73 9.50 10.69
N ARG A 97 -8.86 8.22 11.07
CA ARG A 97 -8.61 7.05 10.20
C ARG A 97 -9.64 5.96 10.51
N PRO A 98 -10.92 6.16 10.15
CA PRO A 98 -12.02 5.28 10.56
C PRO A 98 -11.81 3.83 10.12
N TRP A 99 -11.17 3.60 8.96
CA TRP A 99 -10.80 2.26 8.48
C TRP A 99 -9.97 1.45 9.48
N GLN A 100 -9.19 2.07 10.36
CA GLN A 100 -8.46 1.32 11.40
C GLN A 100 -9.39 0.82 12.50
N THR A 101 -10.42 1.60 12.84
CA THR A 101 -11.43 1.21 13.82
C THR A 101 -12.35 0.14 13.24
N GLU A 102 -12.74 0.27 11.98
CA GLU A 102 -13.53 -0.73 11.24
C GLU A 102 -12.84 -2.11 11.23
N GLU A 103 -11.54 -2.17 10.92
CA GLU A 103 -10.75 -3.42 10.99
C GLU A 103 -10.75 -4.03 12.40
N GLN A 104 -10.51 -3.20 13.42
CA GLN A 104 -10.44 -3.65 14.81
C GLN A 104 -11.76 -4.22 15.31
N GLU A 105 -12.88 -3.57 14.99
CA GLU A 105 -14.21 -4.02 15.36
C GLU A 105 -14.56 -5.34 14.65
N ALA A 106 -14.27 -5.46 13.35
CA ALA A 106 -14.53 -6.68 12.59
C ALA A 106 -13.72 -7.88 13.09
N LEU A 107 -12.45 -7.67 13.45
CA LEU A 107 -11.61 -8.72 14.03
C LEU A 107 -12.10 -9.14 15.42
N ALA A 108 -12.51 -8.19 16.27
CA ALA A 108 -13.04 -8.49 17.59
C ALA A 108 -14.36 -9.29 17.52
N GLU A 109 -15.24 -8.99 16.56
CA GLU A 109 -16.45 -9.76 16.31
C GLU A 109 -16.11 -11.21 15.89
N LEU A 110 -15.16 -11.36 14.95
CA LEU A 110 -14.70 -12.67 14.50
C LEU A 110 -14.12 -13.51 15.65
N GLU A 111 -13.32 -12.90 16.51
CA GLU A 111 -12.77 -13.54 17.71
C GLU A 111 -13.87 -13.96 18.69
N SER A 112 -14.88 -13.12 18.92
CA SER A 112 -16.04 -13.47 19.75
C SER A 112 -16.80 -14.69 19.21
N LEU A 113 -17.09 -14.70 17.92
CA LEU A 113 -17.77 -15.82 17.26
C LEU A 113 -16.94 -17.11 17.32
N ALA A 114 -15.61 -17.00 17.27
CA ALA A 114 -14.73 -18.16 17.44
C ALA A 114 -14.76 -18.71 18.87
N ALA A 115 -14.77 -17.83 19.88
CA ALA A 115 -14.85 -18.21 21.28
C ALA A 115 -16.20 -18.83 21.66
N GLU A 116 -17.30 -18.37 21.06
CA GLU A 116 -18.63 -18.97 21.26
C GLU A 116 -18.76 -20.38 20.66
N ARG A 117 -17.90 -20.71 19.69
CA ARG A 117 -17.91 -22.01 18.98
C ARG A 117 -16.94 -23.04 19.57
N SER A 118 -16.12 -22.67 20.55
CA SER A 118 -15.14 -23.54 21.24
C SER A 118 -15.67 -24.06 22.56
#